data_AF-A0A4P6MEK8-F1
#
_entry.id   AF-A0A4P6MEK8-F1
#
_cell.length_a   1.000
_cell.length_b   1.000
_cell.length_c   1.000
_cell.angle_alpha   90.00
_cell.angle_beta   90.00
_cell.angle_gamma   90.00
#
_symmetry.space_group_name_H-M   'P 1'
#
loop_
_entity.id
_entity.type
_entity.pdbx_description
1 polymer ?
#
loop_
_entity_poly.entity_id
_entity_poly.type
_entity_poly.pdbx_seq_one_letter_code
_entity_poly.pdbx_strand_id
1 'polypeptide(L)'
;MFPPFDIWSPIFRGPLSGDVVQQISPHILSPEIAGSAEVERRVVTEVASYGKQLGKVMDALQVLAEKAGVDLPEIDALVEGVAEVKADSKEELRAEAERALRRLRDVDEEGWRRLIGR
;
A
#
# COMPACT_ATOMS: atom_id res chain seq x y z
N MET A 1 5.96 -29.56 -0.87
CA MET A 1 6.43 -29.18 -2.22
C MET A 1 6.70 -27.69 -2.17
N PHE A 2 7.95 -27.27 -2.24
CA PHE A 2 8.31 -25.85 -2.15
C PHE A 2 7.95 -25.17 -3.48
N PRO A 3 7.06 -24.16 -3.50
CA PRO A 3 6.83 -23.36 -4.69
C PRO A 3 8.14 -22.68 -5.12
N PRO A 4 8.34 -22.44 -6.43
CA PRO A 4 9.58 -21.89 -6.97
C PRO A 4 9.96 -20.51 -6.40
N PHE A 5 9.03 -19.79 -5.80
CA PHE A 5 9.27 -18.51 -5.14
C PHE A 5 10.00 -18.62 -3.79
N ASP A 6 9.98 -19.78 -3.12
CA ASP A 6 10.61 -19.98 -1.81
C ASP A 6 12.15 -20.05 -1.86
N ILE A 7 12.73 -20.24 -3.05
CA ILE A 7 14.19 -20.31 -3.26
C ILE A 7 14.82 -18.91 -3.22
N TRP A 8 14.06 -17.88 -3.60
CA TRP A 8 14.59 -16.52 -3.77
C TRP A 8 14.27 -15.60 -2.58
N SER A 9 13.38 -16.03 -1.67
CA SER A 9 13.09 -15.36 -0.39
C SER A 9 12.70 -16.40 0.67
N PRO A 10 13.66 -16.95 1.44
CA PRO A 10 13.35 -18.00 2.40
C PRO A 10 12.57 -17.42 3.59
N ILE A 11 11.24 -17.56 3.56
CA ILE A 11 10.38 -17.25 4.71
C ILE A 11 10.54 -18.40 5.72
N PHE A 12 11.42 -18.23 6.71
CA PHE A 12 11.65 -19.22 7.75
C PHE A 12 10.52 -19.18 8.77
N ARG A 13 9.67 -20.21 8.79
CA ARG A 13 8.53 -20.33 9.74
C ARG A 13 8.86 -21.36 10.82
N GLY A 14 9.21 -20.89 12.02
CA GLY A 14 9.41 -21.76 13.19
C GLY A 14 8.09 -22.23 13.79
N PRO A 15 8.02 -23.43 14.42
CA PRO A 15 6.75 -24.07 14.84
C PRO A 15 5.97 -23.33 15.95
N LEU A 16 6.58 -22.34 16.62
CA LEU A 16 5.96 -21.47 17.63
C LEU A 16 5.97 -19.99 17.22
N SER A 17 6.43 -19.69 16.00
CA SER A 17 6.35 -18.35 15.43
C SER A 17 4.96 -18.24 14.83
N GLY A 18 4.12 -17.36 15.39
CA GLY A 18 2.82 -17.02 14.79
C GLY A 18 2.97 -16.45 13.38
N ASP A 19 1.91 -15.88 12.83
CA ASP A 19 1.93 -15.22 11.51
C ASP A 19 2.83 -13.97 11.55
N VAL A 20 4.15 -14.18 11.60
CA VAL A 20 5.17 -13.14 11.46
C VAL A 20 5.22 -12.84 9.98
N VAL A 21 4.27 -12.02 9.53
CA VAL A 21 4.41 -11.32 8.27
C VAL A 21 5.63 -10.43 8.46
N GLN A 22 6.75 -10.81 7.85
CA GLN A 22 7.93 -9.97 7.82
C GLN A 22 7.51 -8.65 7.18
N GLN A 23 7.41 -7.59 7.97
CA GLN A 23 7.16 -6.26 7.45
C GLN A 23 8.34 -5.94 6.53
N ILE A 24 8.12 -5.99 5.20
CA ILE A 24 9.11 -5.62 4.19
C ILE A 24 9.22 -4.10 4.17
N SER A 25 9.62 -3.51 5.29
CA SER A 25 10.22 -2.19 5.31
C SER A 25 11.73 -2.43 5.34
N PRO A 26 12.51 -1.82 4.43
CA PRO A 26 13.89 -2.20 4.16
C PRO A 26 14.84 -1.65 5.24
N HIS A 27 14.58 -1.91 6.52
CA HIS A 27 15.55 -1.60 7.57
C HIS A 27 16.81 -2.46 7.44
N ILE A 28 16.75 -3.57 6.68
CA ILE A 28 17.84 -4.54 6.50
C ILE A 28 18.59 -4.32 5.17
N LEU A 29 17.92 -3.88 4.10
CA LEU A 29 18.52 -3.64 2.77
C LEU A 29 18.96 -2.18 2.54
N SER A 30 18.63 -1.28 3.46
CA SER A 30 19.08 0.12 3.45
C SER A 30 20.00 0.41 4.65
N PRO A 31 21.18 -0.25 4.78
CA PRO A 31 22.15 0.08 5.82
C PRO A 31 22.80 1.46 5.63
N GLU A 32 22.49 2.15 4.52
CA GLU A 32 23.02 3.46 4.13
C GLU A 32 22.15 4.63 4.60
N ILE A 33 21.56 4.53 5.80
CA ILE A 33 20.99 5.69 6.49
C ILE A 33 22.19 6.58 6.88
N ALA A 34 22.59 7.47 5.99
CA ALA A 34 23.70 8.40 6.22
C ALA A 34 23.34 9.48 7.26
N GLY A 35 22.05 9.58 7.64
CA GLY A 35 21.51 10.53 8.61
C GLY A 35 20.86 9.88 9.85
N SER A 36 19.88 10.58 10.43
CA SER A 36 19.15 10.07 11.59
C SER A 36 18.07 9.07 11.14
N ALA A 37 18.19 7.83 11.59
CA ALA A 37 17.23 6.76 11.29
C ALA A 37 15.78 7.09 11.71
N GLU A 38 15.60 7.90 12.75
CA GLU A 38 14.28 8.38 13.17
C GLU A 38 13.70 9.36 12.14
N VAL A 39 14.53 10.32 11.68
CA VAL A 39 14.12 11.31 10.68
C VAL A 39 13.76 10.63 9.37
N GLU A 40 14.60 9.71 8.89
CA GLU A 40 14.36 9.00 7.63
C GLU A 40 13.09 8.14 7.69
N ARG A 41 12.84 7.47 8.83
CA ARG A 41 11.59 6.74 9.04
C ARG A 41 10.39 7.65 8.90
N ARG A 42 10.40 8.80 9.59
CA ARG A 42 9.30 9.76 9.53
C ARG A 42 9.10 10.31 8.13
N VAL A 43 10.17 10.59 7.39
CA VAL A 43 10.08 11.03 6.00
C VAL A 43 9.36 9.99 5.14
N VAL A 44 9.75 8.71 5.23
CA VAL A 44 9.16 7.65 4.40
C VAL A 44 7.72 7.31 4.83
N THR A 45 7.38 7.38 6.11
CA THR A 45 6.03 7.03 6.58
C THR A 45 5.03 8.18 6.51
N GLU A 46 5.46 9.40 6.81
CA GLU A 46 4.56 10.56 6.95
C GLU A 46 4.55 11.46 5.70
N VAL A 47 5.68 11.60 5.00
CA VAL A 47 5.84 12.63 3.96
C VAL A 47 5.82 12.04 2.55
N ALA A 48 6.71 11.08 2.30
CA ALA A 48 7.05 10.60 0.97
C ALA A 48 7.24 9.09 1.01
N SER A 49 6.14 8.35 1.17
CA SER A 49 6.17 6.89 1.00
C SER A 49 6.68 6.51 -0.38
N TYR A 50 7.29 5.32 -0.51
CA TYR A 50 7.85 4.86 -1.78
C TYR A 50 6.82 4.91 -2.92
N GLY A 51 5.57 4.51 -2.68
CA GLY A 51 4.51 4.62 -3.69
C GLY A 51 4.21 6.07 -4.09
N LYS A 52 4.32 7.03 -3.17
CA LYS A 52 4.16 8.46 -3.47
C LYS A 52 5.35 9.00 -4.26
N GLN A 53 6.58 8.60 -3.91
CA GLN A 53 7.80 8.97 -4.63
C GLN A 53 7.76 8.44 -6.07
N LEU A 54 7.49 7.14 -6.24
CA LEU A 54 7.37 6.51 -7.55
C LEU A 54 6.26 7.16 -8.36
N GLY A 55 5.08 7.40 -7.78
CA GLY A 55 3.99 8.11 -8.46
C GLY A 55 4.44 9.46 -9.02
N LYS A 56 5.22 10.24 -8.26
CA LYS A 56 5.78 11.52 -8.76
C LYS A 56 6.79 11.36 -9.89
N VAL A 57 7.57 10.29 -9.88
CA VAL A 57 8.47 9.97 -10.98
C VAL A 57 7.68 9.58 -12.23
N MET A 58 6.62 8.76 -12.10
CA MET A 58 5.78 8.38 -13.24
C MET A 58 5.06 9.60 -13.83
N ASP A 59 4.46 10.46 -12.98
CA ASP A 59 3.84 11.72 -13.40
C ASP A 59 4.83 12.58 -14.22
N ALA A 60 6.07 12.72 -13.72
CA ALA A 60 7.10 13.51 -14.39
C ALA A 60 7.53 12.89 -15.73
N LEU A 61 7.67 11.56 -15.79
CA LEU A 61 8.02 10.84 -17.02
C LEU A 61 6.95 11.01 -18.09
N GLN A 62 5.67 10.88 -17.75
CA GLN A 62 4.57 11.09 -18.69
C GLN A 62 4.58 12.52 -19.25
N VAL A 63 4.77 13.53 -18.40
CA VAL A 63 4.86 14.94 -18.83
C VAL A 63 6.06 15.18 -19.75
N LEU A 64 7.21 14.54 -19.48
CA LEU A 64 8.39 14.66 -20.33
C LEU A 64 8.20 13.94 -21.67
N ALA A 65 7.57 12.77 -21.66
CA ALA A 65 7.28 11.98 -22.84
C ALA A 65 6.33 12.70 -23.80
N GLU A 66 5.27 13.31 -23.26
CA GLU A 66 4.34 14.16 -24.01
C GLU A 66 5.09 15.30 -24.71
N LYS A 67 5.97 16.00 -23.99
CA LYS A 67 6.77 17.11 -24.56
C LYS A 67 7.81 16.64 -25.58
N ALA A 68 8.32 15.43 -25.42
CA ALA A 68 9.27 14.83 -26.35
C ALA A 68 8.59 14.19 -27.57
N GLY A 69 7.27 14.02 -27.55
CA GLY A 69 6.53 13.29 -28.59
C GLY A 69 6.87 11.80 -28.61
N VAL A 70 7.15 11.21 -27.44
CA VAL A 70 7.47 9.79 -27.27
C VAL A 70 6.34 9.13 -26.50
N ASP A 71 5.88 7.97 -26.98
CA ASP A 71 4.88 7.18 -26.26
C ASP A 71 5.56 6.26 -25.22
N LEU A 72 4.94 6.14 -24.05
CA LEU A 72 5.40 5.26 -22.96
C LEU A 72 4.31 4.24 -22.57
N PRO A 73 3.92 3.33 -23.48
CA PRO A 73 2.74 2.48 -23.28
C PRO A 73 2.84 1.58 -22.03
N GLU A 74 4.05 1.13 -21.66
CA GLU A 74 4.24 0.35 -20.43
C GLU A 74 4.07 1.18 -19.16
N ILE A 75 4.46 2.46 -19.18
CA ILE A 75 4.27 3.38 -18.06
C ILE A 75 2.79 3.73 -17.93
N ASP A 76 2.12 3.99 -19.06
CA ASP A 76 0.69 4.32 -19.08
C ASP A 76 -0.14 3.15 -18.54
N ALA A 77 0.14 1.93 -19.00
CA ALA A 77 -0.51 0.71 -18.50
C ALA A 77 -0.26 0.50 -17.00
N LEU A 78 0.95 0.80 -16.50
CA LEU A 78 1.27 0.68 -15.08
C LEU A 78 0.53 1.73 -14.24
N VAL A 79 0.43 2.98 -14.71
CA VAL A 79 -0.33 4.04 -14.04
C VAL A 79 -1.81 3.70 -14.00
N GLU A 80 -2.36 3.19 -15.10
CA GLU A 80 -3.76 2.75 -15.20
C GLU A 80 -4.05 1.58 -14.24
N GLY A 81 -3.23 0.53 -14.24
CA GLY A 81 -3.41 -0.61 -13.33
C GLY A 81 -3.32 -0.20 -11.85
N VAL A 82 -2.47 0.77 -11.49
CA VAL A 82 -2.44 1.33 -10.13
C VAL A 82 -3.73 2.09 -9.80
N ALA A 83 -4.32 2.79 -10.77
CA ALA A 83 -5.58 3.49 -10.58
C ALA A 83 -6.75 2.52 -10.37
N GLU A 84 -6.81 1.44 -11.15
CA GLU A 84 -7.80 0.36 -11.01
C GLU A 84 -7.75 -0.29 -9.62
N VAL A 85 -6.57 -0.75 -9.20
CA VAL A 85 -6.40 -1.37 -7.87
C VAL A 85 -6.84 -0.43 -6.74
N LYS A 86 -6.58 0.88 -6.88
CA LYS A 86 -7.03 1.88 -5.91
C LYS A 86 -8.55 2.10 -5.94
N ALA A 87 -9.19 1.98 -7.09
CA ALA A 87 -10.63 2.07 -7.21
C ALA A 87 -11.29 0.87 -6.52
N ASP A 88 -10.83 -0.35 -6.86
CA ASP A 88 -11.33 -1.59 -6.26
C ASP A 88 -11.17 -1.59 -4.74
N SER A 89 -10.00 -1.20 -4.24
CA SER A 89 -9.73 -1.11 -2.80
C SER A 89 -10.68 -0.15 -2.08
N LYS A 90 -11.09 0.96 -2.73
CA LYS A 90 -12.06 1.91 -2.14
C LYS A 90 -13.46 1.31 -2.10
N GLU A 91 -13.86 0.58 -3.13
CA GLU A 91 -15.16 -0.09 -3.17
C GLU A 91 -15.24 -1.20 -2.12
N GLU A 92 -14.20 -2.02 -2.00
CA GLU A 92 -14.11 -3.05 -0.97
C GLU A 92 -14.18 -2.47 0.45
N LEU A 93 -13.41 -1.41 0.72
CA LEU A 93 -13.43 -0.70 2.00
C LEU A 93 -14.81 -0.14 2.30
N ARG A 94 -15.50 0.43 1.31
CA ARG A 94 -16.86 0.92 1.47
C ARG A 94 -17.82 -0.23 1.79
N ALA A 95 -17.75 -1.33 1.05
CA ALA A 95 -18.61 -2.49 1.27
C ALA A 95 -18.36 -3.13 2.64
N GLU A 96 -17.11 -3.13 3.13
CA GLU A 96 -16.78 -3.54 4.49
C GLU A 96 -17.38 -2.60 5.53
N ALA A 97 -17.22 -1.28 5.35
CA ALA A 97 -17.78 -0.28 6.25
C ALA A 97 -19.32 -0.40 6.32
N GLU A 98 -20.01 -0.59 5.20
CA GLU A 98 -21.46 -0.81 5.18
C GLU A 98 -21.87 -2.07 5.93
N ARG A 99 -21.13 -3.18 5.76
CA ARG A 99 -21.37 -4.42 6.51
C ARG A 99 -21.13 -4.23 8.00
N ALA A 100 -20.07 -3.50 8.38
CA ALA A 100 -19.77 -3.19 9.78
C ALA A 100 -20.87 -2.33 10.42
N LEU A 101 -21.35 -1.31 9.72
CA LEU A 101 -22.45 -0.45 10.17
C LEU A 101 -23.75 -1.24 10.35
N ARG A 102 -24.08 -2.17 9.44
CA ARG A 102 -25.25 -3.05 9.59
C ARG A 102 -25.14 -3.91 10.84
N ARG A 103 -24.00 -4.57 11.06
CA ARG A 103 -23.76 -5.37 12.28
C ARG A 103 -23.87 -4.53 13.55
N LEU A 104 -23.35 -3.30 13.54
CA LEU A 104 -23.47 -2.39 14.68
C LEU A 104 -24.94 -2.06 14.96
N ARG A 105 -25.73 -1.75 13.93
CA ARG A 105 -27.16 -1.45 14.08
C ARG A 105 -27.94 -2.61 14.70
N ASP A 106 -27.62 -3.85 14.32
CA ASP A 106 -28.32 -5.05 14.80
C ASP A 106 -28.04 -5.34 16.29
N VAL A 107 -26.87 -4.95 16.80
CA VAL A 107 -26.43 -5.22 18.19
C VAL A 107 -26.62 -4.01 19.11
N ASP A 108 -26.38 -2.80 18.61
CA ASP A 108 -26.45 -1.53 19.34
C ASP A 108 -26.97 -0.42 18.42
N GLU A 109 -28.30 -0.27 18.38
CA GLU A 109 -28.96 0.74 17.55
C GLU A 109 -28.62 2.17 18.01
N GLU A 110 -28.40 2.38 19.30
CA GLU A 110 -28.04 3.70 19.85
C GLU A 110 -26.60 4.08 19.48
N GLY A 111 -25.66 3.15 19.59
CA GLY A 111 -24.27 3.31 19.13
C GLY A 111 -24.18 3.55 17.64
N TRP A 112 -24.97 2.83 16.84
CA TRP A 112 -25.08 3.08 15.40
C TRP A 112 -25.58 4.50 15.09
N ARG A 113 -26.67 4.94 15.74
CA ARG A 113 -27.24 6.30 15.61
C ARG A 113 -26.21 7.39 15.89
N ARG A 114 -25.48 7.28 17.02
CA ARG A 114 -24.39 8.21 17.37
C ARG A 114 -23.31 8.28 16.29
N LEU A 115 -22.91 7.14 15.72
CA LEU A 115 -21.82 7.08 14.74
C LEU A 115 -22.21 7.68 13.39
N ILE A 116 -23.47 7.52 12.95
CA ILE A 116 -23.97 8.12 11.70
C ILE A 116 -24.44 9.57 11.87
N GLY A 117 -24.39 10.12 13.10
CA GLY A 117 -24.82 11.49 13.41
C GLY A 117 -26.34 11.72 13.28
N ARG A 118 -27.16 10.70 13.56
CA ARG A 118 -28.63 10.80 13.66
C ARG A 118 -29.11 10.45 15.06
#